data_AF-A0A7C3IWM2-F1
#
_entry.id   AF-A0A7C3IWM2-F1
#
_cell.length_a   1.000
_cell.length_b   1.000
_cell.length_c   1.000
_cell.angle_alpha   90.00
_cell.angle_beta   90.00
_cell.angle_gamma   90.00
#
_symmetry.space_group_name_H-M   'P 1'
#
loop_
_entity.id
_entity.type
_entity.pdbx_description
1 polymer ?
#
loop_
_entity_poly.entity_id
_entity_poly.type
_entity_poly.pdbx_seq_one_letter_code
_entity_poly.pdbx_strand_id
1 'polypeptide(L)'
;MAATISFTIIKGIPNYTYELFNVLNEIVQSGTTSTIGSYFFYGVENGSYYIKVTDGFGNVYNQPVIVNCVEPTTTEEPTTTEPPDI
;
A
#
# COMPACT_ATOMS: atom_id res chain seq x y z
N MET A 1 12.28 -0.23 -3.45
CA MET A 1 11.81 0.09 -2.08
C MET A 1 10.31 -0.24 -1.93
N ALA A 2 9.73 -0.30 -0.72
CA ALA A 2 8.29 -0.53 -0.53
C ALA A 2 7.56 0.68 0.08
N ALA A 3 6.34 0.93 -0.38
CA ALA A 3 5.46 1.99 0.11
C ALA A 3 4.35 1.45 1.02
N THR A 4 3.63 2.39 1.64
CA THR A 4 2.44 2.11 2.46
C THR A 4 1.22 2.76 1.82
N ILE A 5 0.18 1.98 1.51
CA ILE A 5 -1.12 2.53 1.12
C ILE A 5 -1.97 2.70 2.39
N SER A 6 -2.55 3.89 2.60
CA SER A 6 -3.55 4.10 3.65
C SER A 6 -4.93 4.35 3.06
N PHE A 7 -5.96 3.83 3.73
CA PHE A 7 -7.36 4.12 3.41
C PHE A 7 -8.19 4.23 4.69
N THR A 8 -9.20 5.11 4.71
CA THR A 8 -10.07 5.29 5.88
C THR A 8 -11.49 4.87 5.52
N ILE A 9 -12.00 3.87 6.22
CA ILE A 9 -13.43 3.55 6.19
C ILE A 9 -14.13 4.60 7.05
N ILE A 10 -15.05 5.36 6.44
CA ILE A 10 -15.81 6.43 7.10
C ILE A 10 -17.30 6.08 7.32
N LYS A 11 -17.81 5.03 6.64
CA LYS A 11 -19.21 4.59 6.69
C LYS A 11 -19.36 3.16 6.19
N GLY A 12 -20.47 2.51 6.55
CA GLY A 12 -20.89 1.19 6.10
C GLY A 12 -21.30 0.28 7.26
N ILE A 13 -21.54 -1.00 6.96
CA ILE A 13 -21.84 -2.04 7.96
C ILE A 13 -20.55 -2.83 8.27
N PRO A 14 -20.25 -3.15 9.56
CA PRO A 14 -19.11 -3.98 9.94
C PRO A 14 -19.10 -5.34 9.21
N ASN A 15 -17.92 -5.98 9.16
CA ASN A 15 -17.55 -7.10 8.27
C ASN A 15 -17.13 -6.62 6.88
N TYR A 16 -16.33 -5.56 6.83
CA TYR A 16 -15.65 -5.13 5.62
C TYR A 16 -14.57 -6.14 5.24
N THR A 17 -14.55 -6.56 3.99
CA THR A 17 -13.47 -7.35 3.39
C THR A 17 -12.73 -6.46 2.40
N TYR A 18 -11.42 -6.32 2.54
CA TYR A 18 -10.59 -5.53 1.63
C TYR A 18 -9.62 -6.41 0.86
N GLU A 19 -9.48 -6.14 -0.43
CA GLU A 19 -8.64 -6.87 -1.37
C GLU A 19 -7.86 -5.84 -2.21
N LEU A 20 -6.54 -5.85 -2.09
CA LEU A 20 -5.62 -5.07 -2.91
C LEU A 20 -5.22 -5.90 -4.13
N PHE A 21 -5.56 -5.40 -5.32
CA PHE A 21 -5.25 -6.04 -6.59
C PHE A 21 -4.20 -5.26 -7.38
N ASN A 22 -3.36 -5.96 -8.13
CA ASN A 22 -2.43 -5.35 -9.10
C ASN A 22 -3.10 -5.14 -10.48
N VAL A 23 -2.36 -4.56 -11.44
CA VAL A 23 -2.79 -4.42 -12.86
C VAL A 23 -3.08 -5.73 -13.58
N LEU A 24 -2.60 -6.87 -13.06
CA LEU A 24 -2.84 -8.22 -13.60
C LEU A 24 -4.09 -8.88 -12.98
N ASN A 25 -4.86 -8.13 -12.18
CA ASN A 25 -6.02 -8.60 -11.43
C ASN A 25 -5.72 -9.70 -10.39
N GLU A 26 -4.47 -9.82 -9.95
CA GLU A 26 -4.06 -10.72 -8.87
C GLU A 26 -4.17 -10.04 -7.50
N ILE A 27 -4.60 -10.80 -6.49
CA ILE A 27 -4.66 -10.33 -5.09
C ILE A 27 -3.25 -10.30 -4.53
N VAL A 28 -2.73 -9.10 -4.28
CA VAL A 28 -1.44 -8.86 -3.63
C VAL A 28 -1.57 -8.98 -2.11
N GLN A 29 -2.67 -8.46 -1.57
CA GLN A 29 -2.93 -8.49 -0.13
C GLN A 29 -4.45 -8.44 0.11
N SER A 30 -4.94 -9.23 1.05
CA SER A 30 -6.35 -9.23 1.47
C SER A 30 -6.46 -9.20 2.99
N GLY A 31 -7.56 -8.68 3.49
CA GLY A 31 -7.85 -8.69 4.92
C GLY A 31 -9.31 -8.35 5.22
N THR A 32 -9.61 -8.30 6.51
CA THR A 32 -10.98 -8.28 7.02
C THR A 32 -11.05 -7.39 8.25
N THR A 33 -12.10 -6.58 8.33
CA THR A 33 -12.24 -5.49 9.29
C THR A 33 -13.69 -5.41 9.78
N SER A 34 -13.88 -5.36 11.10
CA SER A 34 -15.19 -5.12 11.71
C SER A 34 -15.31 -3.71 12.33
N THR A 35 -14.27 -2.89 12.25
CA THR A 35 -14.21 -1.54 12.82
C THR A 35 -13.95 -0.46 11.78
N ILE A 36 -14.80 0.57 11.78
CA ILE A 36 -14.62 1.82 11.01
C ILE A 36 -13.32 2.49 11.49
N GLY A 37 -12.46 2.93 10.58
CA GLY A 37 -11.14 3.49 10.91
C GLY A 37 -10.16 3.51 9.73
N SER A 38 -8.91 3.89 10.02
CA SER A 38 -7.81 3.91 9.05
C SER A 38 -7.06 2.58 9.02
N TYR A 39 -6.80 2.09 7.81
CA TYR A 39 -6.10 0.84 7.53
C TYR A 39 -4.89 1.11 6.64
N PHE A 40 -3.88 0.27 6.78
CA PHE A 40 -2.58 0.43 6.15
C PHE A 40 -2.12 -0.89 5.52
N PHE A 41 -1.82 -0.86 4.23
CA PHE A 41 -1.11 -1.94 3.53
C PHE A 41 0.37 -1.58 3.48
N TYR A 42 1.21 -2.35 4.16
CA TYR A 42 2.66 -2.19 4.17
C TYR A 42 3.32 -3.16 3.20
N GLY A 43 4.46 -2.78 2.61
CA GLY A 43 5.21 -3.68 1.73
C GLY A 43 4.78 -3.65 0.26
N VAL A 44 4.02 -2.63 -0.16
CA VAL A 44 3.53 -2.53 -1.54
C VAL A 44 4.62 -1.94 -2.45
N GLU A 45 4.94 -2.64 -3.54
CA GLU A 45 5.95 -2.21 -4.52
C GLU A 45 5.46 -1.04 -5.40
N ASN A 46 6.36 -0.51 -6.24
CA ASN A 46 6.00 0.52 -7.22
C ASN A 46 5.03 -0.06 -8.25
N GLY A 47 3.87 0.58 -8.46
CA GLY A 47 2.90 0.08 -9.43
C GLY A 47 1.54 0.75 -9.37
N SER A 48 0.67 0.35 -10.29
CA SER A 48 -0.75 0.67 -10.24
C SER A 48 -1.52 -0.48 -9.62
N TYR A 49 -2.37 -0.17 -8.66
CA TYR A 49 -3.17 -1.12 -7.91
C TYR A 49 -4.62 -0.62 -7.84
N TYR A 50 -5.54 -1.47 -7.42
CA TYR A 50 -6.87 -1.03 -7.01
C TYR A 50 -7.28 -1.76 -5.73
N ILE A 51 -7.82 -0.99 -4.77
CA ILE A 51 -8.44 -1.56 -3.58
C ILE A 51 -9.90 -1.84 -3.91
N LYS A 52 -10.36 -3.05 -3.59
CA LYS A 52 -11.77 -3.43 -3.54
C LYS A 52 -12.15 -3.63 -2.07
N VAL A 53 -13.10 -2.85 -1.57
CA VAL A 53 -13.67 -3.00 -0.22
C VAL A 53 -15.12 -3.45 -0.36
N THR A 54 -15.47 -4.59 0.20
CA THR A 54 -16.85 -5.11 0.25
C THR A 54 -17.36 -4.96 1.68
N ASP A 55 -18.51 -4.31 1.92
CA ASP A 55 -19.08 -4.20 3.26
C ASP A 55 -19.89 -5.45 3.69
N GLY A 56 -20.32 -5.50 4.96
CA GLY A 56 -21.13 -6.61 5.48
C GLY A 56 -22.53 -6.77 4.86
N PHE A 57 -22.94 -5.87 3.97
CA PHE A 57 -24.19 -5.94 3.19
C PHE A 57 -23.93 -6.38 1.73
N GLY A 58 -22.66 -6.52 1.32
CA GLY A 58 -22.27 -6.86 -0.04
C GLY A 58 -22.07 -5.66 -0.97
N ASN A 59 -22.07 -4.42 -0.45
CA ASN A 59 -21.73 -3.25 -1.26
C ASN A 59 -20.23 -3.24 -1.55
N VAL A 60 -19.86 -3.22 -2.84
CA VAL A 60 -18.46 -3.21 -3.29
C VAL A 60 -18.04 -1.79 -3.69
N TYR A 61 -16.93 -1.34 -3.14
CA TYR A 61 -16.27 -0.07 -3.43
C TYR A 61 -14.89 -0.33 -4.03
N ASN A 62 -14.68 0.09 -5.27
CA ASN A 62 -13.39 -0.02 -5.96
C ASN A 62 -12.73 1.36 -6.06
N GLN A 63 -11.48 1.48 -5.62
CA GLN A 63 -10.70 2.71 -5.72
C GLN A 63 -9.31 2.40 -6.33
N PRO A 64 -8.95 3.02 -7.46
CA PRO A 64 -7.60 2.90 -8.01
C PRO A 64 -6.59 3.63 -7.11
N VAL A 65 -5.43 3.01 -6.89
CA VAL A 65 -4.32 3.55 -6.10
C VAL A 65 -3.04 3.41 -6.90
N ILE A 66 -2.39 4.53 -7.21
CA ILE A 66 -1.08 4.53 -7.85
C ILE A 66 -0.03 4.62 -6.75
N VAL A 67 0.73 3.56 -6.56
CA VAL A 67 1.83 3.49 -5.62
C VAL A 67 3.09 3.94 -6.34
N ASN A 68 3.38 5.24 -6.23
CA ASN A 68 4.68 5.75 -6.63
C ASN A 68 5.61 5.76 -5.42
N CYS A 69 6.29 4.64 -5.15
CA CYS A 69 7.43 4.69 -4.26
C CYS A 69 8.55 5.46 -4.97
N VAL A 70 8.71 6.73 -4.62
CA VAL A 70 10.03 7.33 -4.71
C VAL A 70 10.90 6.51 -3.77
N GLU A 71 11.90 5.83 -4.31
CA GLU A 71 13.07 5.59 -3.48
C GLU A 71 13.51 7.00 -3.02
N PRO A 72 13.82 7.24 -1.73
CA PRO A 72 14.64 8.38 -1.43
C PRO A 72 15.83 8.21 -2.35
N THR A 73 16.16 9.25 -3.11
CA THR A 73 17.43 9.24 -3.83
C THR A 73 18.47 9.06 -2.75
N THR A 74 18.94 7.83 -2.57
CA THR A 74 20.18 7.54 -1.92
C THR A 74 21.19 8.13 -2.88
N THR A 75 21.40 9.44 -2.74
CA THR A 75 22.70 10.02 -2.94
C THR A 75 23.60 9.13 -2.12
N GLU A 76 24.21 8.15 -2.78
CA GLU A 76 25.36 7.46 -2.24
C GLU A 76 26.34 8.59 -1.92
N GLU A 77 26.43 8.92 -0.64
CA GLU A 77 27.45 9.82 -0.15
C GLU A 77 28.76 9.22 -0.66
N PRO A 78 29.51 9.92 -1.52
CA PRO A 78 30.68 9.33 -2.14
C PRO A 78 31.63 8.97 -1.02
N THR A 79 31.75 7.67 -0.72
CA THR A 79 32.62 7.16 0.33
C THR A 79 34.02 7.62 0.00
N THR A 80 34.42 8.71 0.64
CA THR A 80 35.74 9.29 0.45
C THR A 80 36.68 8.34 1.15
N THR A 81 37.26 7.43 0.36
CA THR A 81 38.33 6.56 0.79
C THR A 81 39.52 7.46 1.07
N GLU A 82 39.61 7.93 2.32
CA GLU A 82 40.78 8.63 2.81
C GLU A 82 41.98 7.68 2.60
N PRO A 83 42.99 8.08 1.79
CA PRO A 83 44.16 7.25 1.62
C PRO A 83 44.86 7.11 2.98
N PRO A 84 45.45 5.95 3.31
CA PRO A 84 46.20 5.82 4.55
C PRO A 84 47.35 6.83 4.58
N ASP A 85 47.40 7.66 5.62
CA ASP A 85 48.53 8.54 5.92
C ASP A 85 49.84 7.72 5.88
N ILE A 86 50.83 8.20 5.13
CA ILE A 86 52.16 7.61 4.91
C ILE A 86 53.25 8.47 5.56
#